data_AF-A0A840F5G9-F1
#
_entry.id   AF-A0A840F5G9-F1
#
_cell.length_a   1.000
_cell.length_b   1.000
_cell.length_c   1.000
_cell.angle_alpha   90.00
_cell.angle_beta   90.00
_cell.angle_gamma   90.00
#
_symmetry.space_group_name_H-M   'P 1'
#
loop_
_entity.id
_entity.type
_entity.pdbx_description
1 polymer ?
#
loop_
_entity_poly.entity_id
_entity_poly.type
_entity_poly.pdbx_seq_one_letter_code
_entity_poly.pdbx_strand_id
1 'polypeptide(L)' 'MNAPNPAALAAQAARRNADPGDPDDHPVTETVREILDEVSQIRDAVGDEFDLGATSRQAELLTRAHDALADALEDVGRG' A
#
# COMPACT_ATOMS: atom_id res chain seq x y z
N MET A 1 39.85 5.37 -11.38
CA MET A 1 38.45 5.48 -10.91
C MET A 1 37.94 6.83 -11.37
N ASN A 2 36.91 6.89 -12.21
CA ASN A 2 36.37 8.14 -12.73
C ASN A 2 35.37 8.69 -11.71
N ALA A 3 35.63 9.87 -11.15
CA ALA A 3 34.73 10.47 -10.16
C ALA A 3 33.42 10.88 -10.85
N PRO A 4 32.24 10.72 -10.20
CA PRO A 4 30.98 11.17 -10.76
C PRO A 4 31.04 12.67 -11.04
N ASN A 5 30.60 13.06 -12.24
CA ASN A 5 30.60 14.47 -12.63
C ASN A 5 29.61 15.26 -11.75
N PRO A 6 29.81 16.58 -11.56
CA PRO A 6 28.97 17.39 -10.67
C PRO A 6 27.50 17.41 -11.06
N ALA A 7 27.17 17.25 -12.35
CA ALA A 7 25.77 17.16 -12.81
C ALA A 7 25.09 15.87 -12.32
N ALA A 8 25.81 14.75 -12.29
CA ALA A 8 25.32 13.48 -11.77
C ALA A 8 25.05 13.56 -10.25
N LEU A 9 25.93 14.23 -9.50
CA LEU A 9 25.75 14.47 -8.07
C LEU A 9 24.54 15.38 -7.79
N ALA A 10 24.38 16.46 -8.56
CA ALA A 10 23.22 17.34 -8.44
C ALA A 10 21.90 16.62 -8.78
N ALA A 11 21.88 15.80 -9.84
CA ALA A 11 20.72 14.99 -10.21
C ALA A 11 20.40 13.91 -9.17
N GLN A 12 21.41 13.35 -8.49
CA GLN A 12 21.20 12.40 -7.40
C GLN A 12 20.65 13.10 -6.14
N ALA A 13 21.18 14.27 -5.80
CA ALA A 13 20.65 15.07 -4.68
C ALA A 13 19.21 15.54 -4.93
N ALA A 14 18.89 15.96 -6.16
CA ALA A 14 17.54 16.36 -6.54
C ALA A 14 16.54 15.20 -6.41
N ARG A 15 16.91 13.98 -6.83
CA ARG A 15 16.07 12.79 -6.65
C ARG A 15 15.84 12.44 -5.19
N ARG A 16 16.88 12.59 -4.35
CA ARG A 16 16.80 12.29 -2.92
C ARG A 16 16.01 13.33 -2.12
N ASN A 17 15.98 14.57 -2.60
CA ASN A 17 15.24 15.68 -2.00
C ASN A 17 13.89 15.94 -2.68
N ALA A 18 13.50 15.11 -3.65
CA ALA A 18 12.14 15.16 -4.18
C ALA A 18 11.18 14.79 -3.04
N ASP A 19 10.10 15.54 -2.92
CA ASP A 19 9.03 15.19 -1.99
C ASP A 19 8.55 13.76 -2.35
N PRO A 20 8.35 12.86 -1.38
CA PRO A 20 7.59 11.66 -1.64
C PRO A 20 6.26 12.07 -2.31
N GLY A 21 5.96 11.45 -3.45
CA GLY A 21 4.70 11.70 -4.17
C GLY A 21 3.49 11.45 -3.27
N ASP A 22 2.31 11.88 -3.72
CA ASP A 22 1.08 11.63 -2.96
C ASP A 22 0.87 10.11 -2.80
N PRO A 23 0.78 9.57 -1.57
CA PRO A 23 0.49 8.15 -1.36
C PRO A 23 -0.86 7.74 -1.95
N ASP A 24 -1.80 8.69 -2.12
CA ASP A 24 -3.08 8.42 -2.77
C ASP A 24 -2.96 8.17 -4.28
N ASP A 25 -1.85 8.57 -4.92
CA ASP A 25 -1.56 8.29 -6.33
C ASP A 25 -1.00 6.87 -6.55
N HIS A 26 -0.68 6.13 -5.47
CA HIS A 26 -0.11 4.79 -5.59
C HIS A 26 -1.20 3.77 -5.95
N PRO A 27 -1.00 2.90 -6.97
CA PRO A 27 -2.02 1.93 -7.42
C PRO A 27 -2.47 0.96 -6.31
N VAL A 28 -1.60 0.67 -5.34
CA VAL A 28 -1.95 -0.16 -4.17
C VAL A 28 -3.10 0.44 -3.34
N THR A 29 -3.23 1.77 -3.33
CA THR A 29 -4.22 2.48 -2.52
C THR A 29 -5.63 2.21 -3.04
N GLU A 30 -5.83 2.14 -4.36
CA GLU A 30 -7.10 1.74 -4.97
C GLU A 30 -7.46 0.29 -4.60
N THR A 31 -6.51 -0.64 -4.75
CA THR A 31 -6.72 -2.06 -4.38
C THR A 31 -7.09 -2.23 -2.91
N VAL A 32 -6.42 -1.52 -1.99
CA VAL A 32 -6.70 -1.59 -0.55
C VAL A 32 -8.08 -1.00 -0.24
N ARG A 33 -8.47 0.10 -0.90
CA ARG A 33 -9.82 0.68 -0.74
C ARG A 33 -10.90 -0.31 -1.14
N GLU A 34 -10.77 -0.97 -2.30
CA GLU A 34 -11.73 -1.98 -2.75
C GLU A 34 -11.88 -3.14 -1.74
N ILE A 35 -10.77 -3.62 -1.19
CA ILE A 35 -10.79 -4.69 -0.19
C ILE A 35 -11.49 -4.23 1.10
N LEU A 36 -11.22 -3.00 1.56
CA LEU A 36 -11.87 -2.45 2.75
C LEU A 36 -13.36 -2.21 2.54
N ASP A 37 -13.78 -1.84 1.33
CA ASP A 37 -15.19 -1.75 0.96
C ASP A 37 -15.87 -3.13 1.01
N GLU A 38 -15.21 -4.20 0.55
CA GLU A 38 -15.73 -5.57 0.68
C GLU A 38 -15.86 -5.98 2.16
N VAL A 39 -14.86 -5.65 3.00
CA VAL A 39 -14.93 -5.89 4.46
C VAL A 39 -16.12 -5.15 5.08
N SER A 40 -16.35 -3.88 4.70
CA SER A 40 -17.50 -3.11 5.18
C SER A 40 -18.82 -3.75 4.76
N GLN A 41 -18.94 -4.20 3.51
CA GLN A 41 -20.15 -4.87 3.02
C GLN A 41 -20.44 -6.15 3.80
N ILE A 42 -19.43 -6.95 4.14
CA ILE A 42 -19.62 -8.15 4.96
C ILE A 42 -20.07 -7.78 6.36
N ARG A 43 -19.47 -6.75 6.97
CA ARG A 43 -19.87 -6.27 8.30
C ARG A 43 -21.33 -5.80 8.30
N ASP A 44 -21.71 -5.00 7.31
CA ASP A 44 -23.06 -4.43 7.21
C ASP A 44 -24.12 -5.50 6.87
N ALA A 45 -23.74 -6.56 6.14
CA ALA A 45 -24.63 -7.68 5.83
C ALA A 45 -24.97 -8.55 7.06
N VAL A 46 -24.03 -8.66 8.01
CA VAL A 46 -24.22 -9.44 9.25
C VAL A 46 -24.96 -8.63 10.32
N GLY A 47 -24.81 -7.30 10.32
CA GLY A 47 -25.44 -6.43 11.31
C GLY A 47 -24.86 -6.63 12.71
N ASP A 48 -25.72 -6.78 13.71
CA ASP A 48 -25.32 -6.91 15.13
C ASP A 48 -25.14 -8.38 15.57
N GLU A 49 -25.39 -9.36 14.69
CA GLU A 49 -25.25 -10.78 15.03
C GLU A 49 -23.79 -11.23 14.94
N PHE A 50 -23.35 -12.12 15.84
CA PHE A 50 -22.00 -12.67 15.74
C PHE A 50 -21.96 -13.82 14.72
N ASP A 51 -21.30 -13.59 13.58
CA ASP A 51 -21.04 -14.60 12.55
C ASP A 51 -19.53 -14.90 12.46
N LEU A 52 -19.16 -16.13 12.85
CA LEU A 52 -17.77 -16.60 12.81
C LEU A 52 -17.24 -16.77 11.38
N GLY A 53 -18.09 -17.18 10.43
CA GLY A 53 -17.72 -17.33 9.03
C GLY A 53 -17.45 -15.98 8.38
N ALA A 54 -18.32 -15.00 8.65
CA ALA A 54 -18.11 -13.62 8.22
C ALA A 54 -16.84 -13.01 8.83
N THR A 55 -16.59 -13.28 10.11
CA THR A 55 -15.36 -12.85 10.80
C THR A 55 -14.11 -13.45 10.16
N SER A 56 -14.13 -14.75 9.83
CA SER A 56 -13.03 -15.41 9.11
C SER A 56 -12.77 -14.75 7.76
N ARG A 57 -13.82 -14.50 6.98
CA ARG A 57 -13.70 -13.86 5.66
C ARG A 57 -13.16 -12.42 5.76
N GLN A 58 -13.63 -11.64 6.74
CA GLN A 58 -13.10 -10.30 6.99
C GLN A 58 -11.60 -10.34 7.35
N ALA A 59 -11.18 -11.30 8.18
CA ALA A 59 -9.77 -11.48 8.54
C ALA A 59 -8.89 -11.84 7.34
N GLU A 60 -9.38 -12.70 6.44
CA GLU A 60 -8.68 -13.06 5.19
C GLU A 60 -8.52 -11.83 4.27
N LEU A 61 -9.57 -11.04 4.10
CA LEU A 61 -9.54 -9.83 3.29
C LEU A 61 -8.56 -8.79 3.86
N LEU A 62 -8.61 -8.53 5.17
CA LEU A 62 -7.68 -7.62 5.83
C LEU A 62 -6.22 -8.10 5.73
N THR A 63 -5.99 -9.41 5.78
CA THR A 63 -4.66 -9.99 5.56
C THR A 63 -4.18 -9.70 4.13
N ARG A 64 -5.04 -9.88 3.12
CA ARG A 64 -4.69 -9.55 1.73
C ARG A 64 -4.39 -8.06 1.53
N ALA A 65 -5.16 -7.17 2.16
CA ALA A 65 -4.89 -5.74 2.12
C ALA A 65 -3.53 -5.40 2.75
N HIS A 66 -3.22 -6.01 3.89
CA HIS A 66 -1.91 -5.87 4.53
C HIS A 66 -0.78 -6.36 3.63
N ASP A 67 -0.92 -7.55 3.02
CA ASP A 67 0.11 -8.13 2.16
C ASP A 67 0.36 -7.25 0.92
N ALA A 68 -0.70 -6.72 0.30
CA ALA A 68 -0.58 -5.78 -0.81
C ALA A 68 0.20 -4.51 -0.41
N LEU A 69 -0.06 -3.95 0.77
CA LEU A 69 0.68 -2.80 1.31
C LEU A 69 2.13 -3.15 1.60
N ALA A 70 2.38 -4.32 2.19
CA ALA A 70 3.73 -4.78 2.51
C ALA A 70 4.56 -4.95 1.22
N ASP A 71 3.99 -5.60 0.20
CA ASP A 71 4.63 -5.78 -1.10
C ASP A 71 4.95 -4.44 -1.77
N ALA A 72 4.02 -3.47 -1.72
CA ALA A 72 4.25 -2.13 -2.24
C ALA A 72 5.36 -1.38 -1.50
N LEU A 73 5.44 -1.50 -0.17
CA LEU A 73 6.51 -0.90 0.63
C LEU A 73 7.87 -1.57 0.37
N GLU A 74 7.89 -2.88 0.16
CA GLU A 74 9.11 -3.60 -0.21
C GLU A 74 9.65 -3.18 -1.58
N ASP A 75 8.77 -2.94 -2.57
CA ASP A 75 9.16 -2.45 -3.89
C ASP A 75 9.82 -1.07 -3.80
N VAL A 76 9.23 -0.15 -3.03
CA VAL A 76 9.82 1.17 -2.74
C VAL A 76 11.17 1.05 -2.03
N GLY A 77 11.33 0.07 -1.13
CA GLY A 77 12.57 -0.17 -0.40
C GLY A 77 13.72 -0.81 -1.20
N ARG A 78 13.43 -1.42 -2.36
CA ARG A 78 14.43 -2.04 -3.26
C ARG A 78 14.84 -1.14 -4.44
N GLY A 79 14.15 0.00 -4.64
CA GLY A 79 14.40 0.98 -5.70
C GLY A 79 15.58 1.93 -5.46
#